data_AF-K2K2R6-F1
#
_entry.id   AF-K2K2R6-F1
#
_cell.length_a   1.000
_cell.length_b   1.000
_cell.length_c   1.000
_cell.angle_alpha   90.00
_cell.angle_beta   90.00
_cell.angle_gamma   90.00
#
_symmetry.space_group_name_H-M   'P 1'
#
loop_
_entity.id
_entity.type
_entity.pdbx_description
1 polymer ?
#
loop_
_entity_poly.entity_id
_entity_poly.type
_entity_poly.pdbx_seq_one_letter_code
_entity_poly.pdbx_strand_id
1 'polypeptide(L)'
;MAFDLKKALSLPDIHRSVHKRDEVLRRFGPLFRDPSSLMHQDYLDFLSLKHNHHWSGLERLGRTAANDMDNLRSAISILVDETALLSDRFDTALSMVDGVGAATLTPMLLLAYPDRYGVWNGTSEPEMRDRGIWPSFPPNSSFGKKYEIINTKLIGLSKDLGVDLWTLDALWWVSKLERLNNGEIKDARFKAIWSMANQAEQTAKQSYGQTIERTVKNKDLRLSKEALITHLNELLDETGNHCAITGLTLQFDGSDDQLRPSLDRIDSNGHYETGNLQVVARFINFWKRDTDDMEFKRLIAIVRRE
;
A
#
# COMPACT_ATOMS: atom_id res chain seq x y z
N MET A 1 -17.08 -15.17 2.62
CA MET A 1 -16.29 -14.55 1.54
C MET A 1 -16.28 -15.48 0.37
N ALA A 2 -16.70 -15.01 -0.80
CA ALA A 2 -16.56 -15.80 -2.02
C ALA A 2 -15.84 -14.92 -3.02
N PHE A 3 -14.58 -15.24 -3.30
CA PHE A 3 -14.10 -14.95 -4.65
C PHE A 3 -14.94 -15.83 -5.57
N ASP A 4 -15.61 -15.23 -6.57
CA ASP A 4 -16.05 -16.02 -7.71
C ASP A 4 -14.79 -16.43 -8.46
N LEU A 5 -14.21 -17.56 -8.09
CA LEU A 5 -12.93 -18.03 -8.60
C LEU A 5 -12.96 -18.21 -10.12
N LYS A 6 -14.10 -18.66 -10.66
CA LYS A 6 -14.26 -18.85 -12.10
C LYS A 6 -14.20 -17.51 -12.82
N LYS A 7 -14.92 -16.50 -12.31
CA LYS A 7 -14.89 -15.15 -12.86
C LYS A 7 -13.51 -14.49 -12.67
N ALA A 8 -12.95 -14.56 -11.48
CA ALA A 8 -11.64 -13.97 -11.15
C ALA A 8 -10.53 -14.52 -12.04
N LEU A 9 -10.44 -15.84 -12.19
CA LEU A 9 -9.43 -16.50 -13.02
C LEU A 9 -9.65 -16.29 -14.53
N SER A 10 -10.82 -15.79 -14.93
CA SER A 10 -11.09 -15.40 -16.32
C SER A 10 -10.60 -13.98 -16.65
N LEU A 11 -10.27 -13.15 -15.65
CA LEU A 11 -9.73 -11.82 -15.88
C LEU A 11 -8.35 -11.92 -16.56
N PRO A 12 -8.10 -11.26 -17.71
CA PRO A 12 -6.89 -11.47 -18.50
C PRO A 12 -5.57 -11.30 -17.72
N ASP A 13 -5.49 -10.27 -16.87
CA ASP A 13 -4.28 -10.00 -16.09
C ASP A 13 -4.04 -11.05 -15.00
N ILE A 14 -5.09 -11.51 -14.33
CA ILE A 14 -5.00 -12.59 -13.33
C ILE A 14 -4.64 -13.90 -14.02
N HIS A 15 -5.34 -14.24 -15.10
CA HIS A 15 -5.09 -15.43 -15.90
C HIS A 15 -3.62 -15.49 -16.35
N ARG A 16 -3.11 -14.37 -16.90
CA ARG A 16 -1.72 -14.26 -17.34
C ARG A 16 -0.74 -14.43 -16.18
N SER A 17 -0.99 -13.78 -15.04
CA SER A 17 -0.14 -13.87 -13.85
C SER A 17 -0.07 -15.31 -13.32
N VAL A 18 -1.21 -15.99 -13.20
CA VAL A 18 -1.29 -17.38 -12.75
C VAL A 18 -0.62 -18.32 -13.75
N HIS A 19 -0.82 -18.12 -15.06
CA HIS A 19 -0.17 -18.93 -16.10
C HIS A 19 1.36 -18.77 -16.10
N LYS A 20 1.88 -17.60 -15.68
CA LYS A 20 3.32 -17.34 -15.60
C LYS A 20 3.97 -17.84 -14.31
N ARG A 21 3.19 -18.29 -13.32
CA ARG A 21 3.67 -18.75 -12.00
C ARG A 21 4.88 -19.68 -12.10
N ASP A 22 4.73 -20.80 -12.80
CA ASP A 22 5.76 -21.85 -12.81
C ASP A 22 7.04 -21.42 -13.52
N GLU A 23 6.94 -20.53 -14.51
CA GLU A 23 8.09 -19.90 -15.17
C GLU A 23 8.86 -19.00 -14.20
N VAL A 24 8.14 -18.15 -13.46
CA VAL A 24 8.75 -17.22 -12.50
C VAL A 24 9.35 -17.98 -11.32
N LEU A 25 8.64 -18.96 -10.76
CA LEU A 25 9.14 -19.80 -9.66
C LEU A 25 10.40 -20.58 -10.07
N ARG A 26 10.42 -21.12 -11.29
CA ARG A 26 11.60 -21.84 -11.80
C ARG A 26 12.80 -20.93 -11.98
N ARG A 27 12.57 -19.68 -12.40
CA ARG A 27 13.63 -18.70 -12.63
C ARG A 27 14.21 -18.15 -11.33
N PHE A 28 13.35 -17.63 -10.45
CA PHE A 28 13.80 -16.86 -9.29
C PHE A 28 13.82 -17.67 -7.98
N GLY A 29 13.03 -18.73 -7.88
CA GLY A 29 12.95 -19.52 -6.65
C GLY A 29 14.30 -20.10 -6.18
N PRO A 30 15.12 -20.72 -7.07
CA PRO A 30 16.44 -21.17 -6.69
C PRO A 30 17.38 -20.05 -6.23
N LEU A 31 17.29 -18.87 -6.86
CA LEU A 31 18.13 -17.71 -6.54
C LEU A 31 17.82 -17.14 -5.15
N PHE A 32 16.56 -17.21 -4.71
CA PHE A 32 16.20 -16.79 -3.35
C PHE A 32 16.43 -17.89 -2.31
N ARG A 33 16.36 -19.17 -2.68
CA ARG A 33 16.71 -20.29 -1.77
C ARG A 33 18.20 -20.38 -1.48
N ASP A 34 19.04 -20.04 -2.45
CA ASP A 34 20.49 -19.94 -2.29
C ASP A 34 21.00 -18.60 -2.85
N PRO A 35 20.90 -17.51 -2.06
CA PRO A 35 21.22 -16.17 -2.52
C PRO A 35 22.73 -15.93 -2.66
N SER A 36 23.60 -16.88 -2.28
CA SER A 36 25.05 -16.73 -2.42
C SER A 36 25.48 -16.41 -3.86
N SER A 37 24.74 -16.93 -4.84
CA SER A 37 24.97 -16.73 -6.27
C SER A 37 24.13 -15.61 -6.91
N LEU A 38 23.23 -14.96 -6.15
CA LEU A 38 22.31 -13.94 -6.66
C LEU A 38 23.10 -12.77 -7.26
N MET A 39 23.02 -12.56 -8.57
CA MET A 39 23.68 -11.43 -9.22
C MET A 39 22.84 -10.17 -9.15
N HIS A 40 23.48 -9.02 -9.31
CA HIS A 40 22.80 -7.72 -9.35
C HIS A 40 21.68 -7.69 -10.40
N GLN A 41 21.93 -8.22 -11.60
CA GLN A 41 20.93 -8.24 -12.67
C GLN A 41 19.76 -9.19 -12.34
N ASP A 42 20.00 -10.30 -11.65
CA ASP A 42 18.93 -11.22 -11.27
C ASP A 42 17.94 -10.54 -10.33
N TYR A 43 18.46 -9.77 -9.36
CA TYR A 43 17.62 -9.00 -8.44
C TYR A 43 16.84 -7.90 -9.17
N LEU A 44 17.47 -7.15 -10.07
CA LEU A 44 16.77 -6.15 -10.88
C LEU A 44 15.68 -6.76 -11.76
N ASP A 45 15.94 -7.92 -12.35
CA ASP A 45 14.96 -8.65 -13.14
C ASP A 45 13.79 -9.09 -12.27
N PHE A 46 14.04 -9.58 -11.05
CA PHE A 46 12.96 -9.87 -10.10
C PHE A 46 12.09 -8.63 -9.81
N LEU A 47 12.68 -7.44 -9.64
CA LEU A 47 11.90 -6.23 -9.39
C LEU A 47 11.04 -5.84 -10.60
N SER A 48 11.42 -6.24 -11.82
CA SER A 48 10.76 -5.82 -13.02
C SER A 48 9.49 -6.60 -13.34
N LEU A 49 8.37 -5.88 -13.54
CA LEU A 49 7.10 -6.47 -13.97
C LEU A 49 7.23 -7.26 -15.28
N LYS A 50 8.19 -6.88 -16.13
CA LYS A 50 8.50 -7.57 -17.38
C LYS A 50 8.90 -9.04 -17.13
N HIS A 51 9.53 -9.33 -16.00
CA HIS A 51 10.13 -10.62 -15.69
C HIS A 51 9.44 -11.34 -14.52
N ASN A 52 8.96 -10.62 -13.49
CA ASN A 52 8.22 -11.24 -12.40
C ASN A 52 6.75 -11.52 -12.73
N HIS A 53 6.20 -10.86 -13.77
CA HIS A 53 4.83 -11.05 -14.28
C HIS A 53 3.69 -10.85 -13.28
N HIS A 54 3.96 -10.31 -12.09
CA HIS A 54 3.01 -10.32 -10.98
C HIS A 54 3.00 -9.01 -10.19
N TRP A 55 4.15 -8.56 -9.70
CA TRP A 55 4.26 -7.41 -8.82
C TRP A 55 4.70 -6.16 -9.57
N SER A 56 3.75 -5.23 -9.78
CA SER A 56 4.05 -3.90 -10.30
C SER A 56 4.63 -2.99 -9.20
N GLY A 57 5.62 -2.16 -9.53
CA GLY A 57 6.12 -1.10 -8.65
C GLY A 57 7.23 -1.51 -7.68
N LEU A 58 7.68 -2.77 -7.70
CA LEU A 58 8.86 -3.21 -6.93
C LEU A 58 10.12 -2.43 -7.32
N GLU A 59 10.29 -2.10 -8.60
CA GLU A 59 11.41 -1.29 -9.11
C GLU A 59 11.56 0.07 -8.40
N ARG A 60 10.45 0.67 -7.94
CA ARG A 60 10.49 1.99 -7.27
C ARG A 60 10.99 1.90 -5.84
N LEU A 61 10.68 0.81 -5.15
CA LEU A 61 10.98 0.64 -3.72
C LEU A 61 12.29 -0.14 -3.54
N GLY A 62 12.42 -1.29 -4.20
CA GLY A 62 13.51 -2.24 -3.95
C GLY A 62 14.83 -1.94 -4.66
N ARG A 63 14.90 -0.97 -5.57
CA ARG A 63 16.10 -0.76 -6.41
C ARG A 63 17.31 -0.31 -5.60
N THR A 64 17.12 0.43 -4.50
CA THR A 64 18.22 0.90 -3.64
C THR A 64 18.98 -0.26 -2.98
N ALA A 65 18.30 -1.38 -2.70
CA ALA A 65 18.95 -2.56 -2.15
C ALA A 65 19.97 -3.20 -3.10
N ALA A 66 19.86 -2.96 -4.40
CA ALA A 66 20.82 -3.44 -5.37
C ALA A 66 22.20 -2.74 -5.25
N ASN A 67 22.27 -1.62 -4.53
CA ASN A 67 23.53 -0.89 -4.34
C ASN A 67 24.52 -1.64 -3.42
N ASP A 68 24.03 -2.54 -2.57
CA ASP A 68 24.86 -3.37 -1.69
C ASP A 68 24.39 -4.82 -1.77
N MET A 69 24.91 -5.53 -2.78
CA MET A 69 24.54 -6.92 -3.02
C MET A 69 25.00 -7.86 -1.91
N ASP A 70 26.10 -7.59 -1.23
CA ASP A 70 26.59 -8.48 -0.18
C ASP A 70 25.69 -8.41 1.07
N ASN A 71 25.25 -7.21 1.44
CA ASN A 71 24.27 -7.03 2.49
C ASN A 71 22.89 -7.58 2.08
N LEU A 72 22.45 -7.38 0.84
CA LEU A 72 21.20 -7.95 0.33
C LEU A 72 21.21 -9.48 0.37
N ARG A 73 22.29 -10.13 -0.09
CA ARG A 73 22.45 -11.59 -0.03
C ARG A 73 22.42 -12.08 1.41
N SER A 74 23.10 -11.39 2.32
CA SER A 74 23.13 -11.74 3.74
C SER A 74 21.74 -11.64 4.37
N ALA A 75 21.00 -10.58 4.07
CA ALA A 75 19.63 -10.41 4.54
C ALA A 75 18.68 -11.47 3.98
N ILE A 76 18.79 -11.82 2.69
CA ILE A 76 17.99 -12.89 2.08
C ILE A 76 18.37 -14.25 2.70
N SER A 77 19.64 -14.54 2.92
CA SER A 77 20.09 -15.79 3.56
C SER A 77 19.44 -15.98 4.93
N ILE A 78 19.40 -14.92 5.74
CA ILE A 78 18.70 -14.94 7.03
C ILE A 78 17.20 -15.12 6.79
N LEU A 79 16.61 -14.33 5.89
CA LEU A 79 15.18 -14.37 5.59
C LEU A 79 14.71 -15.77 5.20
N VAL A 80 15.48 -16.55 4.44
CA VAL A 80 15.06 -17.87 3.92
C VAL A 80 15.53 -19.05 4.76
N ASP A 81 16.20 -18.80 5.89
CA ASP A 81 16.64 -19.83 6.83
C ASP A 81 15.43 -20.41 7.58
N GLU A 82 14.98 -21.59 7.16
CA GLU A 82 13.84 -22.30 7.75
C GLU A 82 14.16 -22.96 9.11
N THR A 83 15.41 -22.86 9.60
CA THR A 83 15.80 -23.37 10.93
C THR A 83 15.51 -22.37 12.06
N ALA A 84 15.32 -21.10 11.74
CA ALA A 84 15.00 -20.02 12.67
C ALA A 84 13.50 -19.69 12.68
N LEU A 85 13.06 -18.96 13.72
CA LEU A 85 11.68 -18.48 13.82
C LEU A 85 11.39 -17.45 12.71
N LEU A 86 10.18 -17.54 12.12
CA LEU A 86 9.77 -16.65 11.04
C LEU A 86 9.79 -15.17 11.47
N SER A 87 9.36 -14.86 12.69
CA SER A 87 9.40 -13.49 13.21
C SER A 87 10.82 -12.91 13.18
N ASP A 88 11.77 -13.68 13.70
CA ASP A 88 13.11 -13.18 14.02
C ASP A 88 13.92 -12.94 12.74
N ARG A 89 13.86 -13.90 11.82
CA ARG A 89 14.51 -13.78 10.51
C ARG A 89 13.91 -12.65 9.67
N PHE A 90 12.60 -12.43 9.77
CA PHE A 90 11.93 -11.36 9.03
C PHE A 90 12.32 -9.99 9.57
N ASP A 91 12.28 -9.80 10.89
CA ASP A 91 12.68 -8.54 11.52
C ASP A 91 14.16 -8.23 11.27
N THR A 92 15.03 -9.24 11.32
CA THR A 92 16.46 -9.08 11.05
C THR A 92 16.70 -8.68 9.60
N ALA A 93 16.14 -9.42 8.63
CA ALA A 93 16.28 -9.09 7.22
C ALA A 93 15.72 -7.69 6.88
N LEU A 94 14.59 -7.32 7.48
CA LEU A 94 13.98 -5.99 7.32
C LEU A 94 14.89 -4.87 7.85
N SER A 95 15.61 -5.11 8.95
CA SER A 95 16.52 -4.12 9.53
C SER A 95 17.83 -3.92 8.74
N MET A 96 18.20 -4.91 7.91
CA MET A 96 19.47 -4.89 7.20
C MET A 96 19.42 -4.09 5.90
N VAL A 97 18.27 -4.01 5.23
CA VAL A 97 18.21 -3.54 3.83
C VAL A 97 17.33 -2.30 3.68
N ASP A 98 17.97 -1.17 3.40
CA ASP A 98 17.28 0.09 3.15
C ASP A 98 16.46 0.08 1.84
N GLY A 99 15.24 0.60 1.93
CA GLY A 99 14.28 0.66 0.81
C GLY A 99 13.48 -0.62 0.58
N VAL A 100 13.75 -1.67 1.35
CA VAL A 100 13.03 -2.94 1.25
C VAL A 100 12.07 -3.08 2.42
N GLY A 101 10.80 -3.33 2.13
CA GLY A 101 9.76 -3.59 3.13
C GLY A 101 9.08 -4.94 2.91
N ALA A 102 8.02 -5.20 3.67
CA ALA A 102 7.23 -6.43 3.54
C ALA A 102 6.75 -6.68 2.10
N ALA A 103 6.40 -5.62 1.38
CA ALA A 103 5.96 -5.68 -0.03
C ALA A 103 7.03 -6.21 -0.99
N THR A 104 8.29 -6.29 -0.59
CA THR A 104 9.41 -6.84 -1.38
C THR A 104 9.95 -8.14 -0.77
N LEU A 105 10.08 -8.22 0.57
CA LEU A 105 10.57 -9.43 1.25
C LEU A 105 9.61 -10.62 1.13
N THR A 106 8.30 -10.38 1.26
CA THR A 106 7.33 -11.48 1.23
C THR A 106 7.15 -12.12 -0.16
N PRO A 107 7.25 -11.37 -1.28
CA PRO A 107 7.46 -11.98 -2.61
C PRO A 107 8.70 -12.87 -2.71
N MET A 108 9.84 -12.47 -2.14
CA MET A 108 11.04 -13.31 -2.16
C MET A 108 10.82 -14.63 -1.41
N LEU A 109 10.15 -14.56 -0.25
CA LEU A 109 9.76 -15.75 0.51
C LEU A 109 8.79 -16.65 -0.28
N LEU A 110 7.77 -16.09 -0.93
CA LEU A 110 6.86 -16.85 -1.78
C LEU A 110 7.62 -17.55 -2.92
N LEU A 111 8.55 -16.84 -3.58
CA LEU A 111 9.35 -17.43 -4.65
C LEU A 111 10.26 -18.55 -4.16
N ALA A 112 10.86 -18.38 -2.97
CA ALA A 112 11.71 -19.38 -2.36
C ALA A 112 10.92 -20.64 -1.96
N TYR A 113 9.77 -20.46 -1.30
CA TYR A 113 8.94 -21.53 -0.75
C TYR A 113 7.43 -21.26 -1.01
N PRO A 114 6.92 -21.59 -2.20
CA PRO A 114 5.59 -21.19 -2.68
C PRO A 114 4.41 -21.82 -1.92
N ASP A 115 4.68 -22.85 -1.12
CA ASP A 115 3.73 -23.57 -0.27
C ASP A 115 3.70 -23.06 1.18
N ARG A 116 4.58 -22.12 1.56
CA ARG A 116 4.77 -21.70 2.95
C ARG A 116 4.51 -20.22 3.21
N TYR A 117 4.68 -19.36 2.22
CA TYR A 117 4.68 -17.90 2.43
C TYR A 117 3.76 -17.15 1.48
N GLY A 118 2.71 -16.55 2.03
CA GLY A 118 1.83 -15.63 1.32
C GLY A 118 2.39 -14.21 1.32
N VAL A 119 1.95 -13.40 0.37
CA VAL A 119 2.47 -12.04 0.19
C VAL A 119 1.70 -11.03 1.03
N TRP A 120 2.44 -10.26 1.84
CA TRP A 120 1.94 -9.08 2.55
C TRP A 120 2.43 -7.81 1.86
N ASN A 121 1.52 -7.12 1.18
CA ASN A 121 1.80 -5.89 0.46
C ASN A 121 0.63 -4.90 0.54
N GLY A 122 0.77 -3.76 -0.15
CA GLY A 122 -0.27 -2.71 -0.19
C GLY A 122 -1.55 -3.07 -0.95
N THR A 123 -1.63 -4.26 -1.54
CA THR A 123 -2.84 -4.82 -2.17
C THR A 123 -3.51 -5.83 -1.26
N SER A 124 -2.75 -6.78 -0.69
CA SER A 124 -3.31 -7.82 0.17
C SER A 124 -3.85 -7.29 1.49
N GLU A 125 -3.18 -6.33 2.13
CA GLU A 125 -3.64 -5.77 3.41
C GLU A 125 -5.02 -5.08 3.31
N PRO A 126 -5.24 -4.11 2.39
CA PRO A 126 -6.56 -3.51 2.23
C PRO A 126 -7.64 -4.52 1.90
N GLU A 127 -7.41 -5.41 0.93
CA GLU A 127 -8.41 -6.42 0.54
C GLU A 127 -8.76 -7.37 1.71
N MET A 128 -7.79 -7.74 2.54
CA MET A 128 -8.05 -8.53 3.73
C MET A 128 -8.88 -7.76 4.77
N ARG A 129 -8.68 -6.45 4.91
CA ARG A 129 -9.47 -5.59 5.80
C ARG A 129 -10.92 -5.48 5.31
N ASP A 130 -11.11 -5.20 4.02
CA ASP A 130 -12.42 -5.03 3.38
C ASP A 130 -13.28 -6.28 3.51
N ARG A 131 -12.62 -7.43 3.43
CA ARG A 131 -13.26 -8.75 3.53
C ARG A 131 -13.41 -9.22 4.97
N GLY A 132 -13.00 -8.43 5.96
CA GLY A 132 -13.12 -8.74 7.38
C GLY A 132 -12.24 -9.89 7.87
N ILE A 133 -11.14 -10.20 7.16
CA ILE A 133 -10.18 -11.28 7.50
C ILE A 133 -8.84 -10.80 8.02
N TRP A 134 -8.64 -9.49 8.05
CA TRP A 134 -7.44 -8.92 8.62
C TRP A 134 -7.30 -9.33 10.10
N PRO A 135 -6.17 -9.94 10.51
CA PRO A 135 -6.02 -10.44 11.86
C PRO A 135 -5.85 -9.30 12.88
N SER A 136 -6.20 -9.59 14.13
CA SER A 136 -5.77 -8.80 15.28
C SER A 136 -4.35 -9.16 15.69
N PHE A 137 -3.62 -8.18 16.23
CA PHE A 137 -2.24 -8.37 16.68
C PHE A 137 -2.10 -8.12 18.18
N PRO A 138 -1.24 -8.87 18.89
CA PRO A 138 -0.83 -8.52 20.24
C PRO A 138 -0.23 -7.10 20.31
N PRO A 139 -0.39 -6.38 21.44
CA PRO A 139 0.28 -5.10 21.66
C PRO A 139 1.80 -5.21 21.45
N ASN A 140 2.42 -4.17 20.89
CA ASN A 140 3.88 -4.10 20.63
C ASN A 140 4.44 -5.24 19.76
N SER A 141 3.60 -5.88 18.93
CA SER A 141 4.09 -6.89 17.97
C SER A 141 5.06 -6.28 16.96
N SER A 142 6.22 -6.93 16.79
CA SER A 142 7.19 -6.62 15.74
C SER A 142 6.62 -6.86 14.33
N PHE A 143 7.33 -6.42 13.29
CA PHE A 143 6.90 -6.64 11.90
C PHE A 143 6.91 -8.12 11.54
N GLY A 144 7.92 -8.86 11.97
CA GLY A 144 8.02 -10.30 11.80
C GLY A 144 6.90 -11.04 12.51
N LYS A 145 6.55 -10.65 13.74
CA LYS A 145 5.42 -11.27 14.45
C LYS A 145 4.08 -10.99 13.77
N LYS A 146 3.88 -9.77 13.27
CA LYS A 146 2.70 -9.43 12.46
C LYS A 146 2.65 -10.28 11.19
N TYR A 147 3.76 -10.41 10.49
CA TYR A 147 3.82 -11.19 9.26
C TYR A 147 3.55 -12.68 9.52
N GLU A 148 4.05 -13.27 10.60
CA GLU A 148 3.74 -14.66 10.96
C GLU A 148 2.22 -14.89 11.14
N ILE A 149 1.54 -13.97 11.81
CA ILE A 149 0.09 -14.02 12.03
C ILE A 149 -0.66 -13.83 10.70
N ILE A 150 -0.23 -12.87 9.87
CA ILE A 150 -0.80 -12.63 8.54
C ILE A 150 -0.61 -13.85 7.64
N ASN A 151 0.59 -14.43 7.61
CA ASN A 151 0.92 -15.58 6.79
C ASN A 151 0.07 -16.80 7.17
N THR A 152 -0.15 -17.02 8.48
CA THR A 152 -1.07 -18.06 8.96
C THR A 152 -2.49 -17.88 8.38
N LYS A 153 -2.99 -16.64 8.31
CA LYS A 153 -4.28 -16.33 7.69
C LYS A 153 -4.28 -16.56 6.18
N LEU A 154 -3.21 -16.17 5.48
CA LEU A 154 -3.07 -16.37 4.04
C LEU A 154 -3.04 -17.86 3.68
N ILE A 155 -2.30 -18.68 4.43
CA ILE A 155 -2.27 -20.14 4.25
C ILE A 155 -3.65 -20.75 4.49
N GLY A 156 -4.34 -20.36 5.56
CA GLY A 156 -5.70 -20.82 5.84
C GLY A 156 -6.65 -20.49 4.69
N LEU A 157 -6.63 -19.24 4.22
CA LEU A 157 -7.47 -18.80 3.12
C LEU A 157 -7.14 -19.51 1.79
N SER A 158 -5.86 -19.73 1.49
CA SER A 158 -5.42 -20.49 0.32
C SER A 158 -6.01 -21.91 0.34
N LYS A 159 -5.98 -22.58 1.50
CA LYS A 159 -6.60 -23.90 1.69
C LYS A 159 -8.11 -23.85 1.52
N ASP A 160 -8.78 -22.89 2.15
CA ASP A 160 -10.25 -22.75 2.10
C ASP A 160 -10.74 -22.48 0.66
N LEU A 161 -9.97 -21.73 -0.13
CA LEU A 161 -10.27 -21.46 -1.54
C LEU A 161 -9.80 -22.56 -2.50
N GLY A 162 -8.97 -23.49 -2.05
CA GLY A 162 -8.39 -24.54 -2.89
C GLY A 162 -7.43 -24.01 -3.96
N VAL A 163 -6.72 -22.90 -3.69
CA VAL A 163 -5.75 -22.28 -4.60
C VAL A 163 -4.39 -22.16 -3.92
N ASP A 164 -3.30 -22.12 -4.69
CA ASP A 164 -1.96 -21.87 -4.13
C ASP A 164 -1.76 -20.39 -3.72
N LEU A 165 -0.69 -20.10 -2.97
CA LEU A 165 -0.43 -18.76 -2.42
C LEU A 165 -0.08 -17.70 -3.49
N TRP A 166 0.46 -18.10 -4.63
CA TRP A 166 0.67 -17.19 -5.77
C TRP A 166 -0.66 -16.81 -6.41
N THR A 167 -1.52 -17.80 -6.63
CA THR A 167 -2.88 -17.57 -7.13
C THR A 167 -3.67 -16.72 -6.16
N LEU A 168 -3.56 -16.97 -4.84
CA LEU A 168 -4.17 -16.11 -3.82
C LEU A 168 -3.68 -14.65 -3.93
N ASP A 169 -2.38 -14.41 -4.10
CA ASP A 169 -1.86 -13.04 -4.26
C ASP A 169 -2.40 -12.37 -5.54
N ALA A 170 -2.60 -13.13 -6.62
CA ALA A 170 -3.23 -12.64 -7.83
C ALA A 170 -4.72 -12.29 -7.64
N LEU A 171 -5.44 -13.03 -6.80
CA LEU A 171 -6.85 -12.78 -6.51
C LEU A 171 -7.09 -11.45 -5.77
N TRP A 172 -6.11 -10.93 -5.03
CA TRP A 172 -6.24 -9.60 -4.41
C TRP A 172 -6.40 -8.47 -5.44
N TRP A 173 -6.05 -8.71 -6.70
CA TRP A 173 -6.21 -7.73 -7.76
C TRP A 173 -7.61 -7.72 -8.40
N VAL A 174 -8.48 -8.69 -8.08
CA VAL A 174 -9.82 -8.82 -8.69
C VAL A 174 -10.62 -7.54 -8.52
N SER A 175 -10.83 -7.06 -7.29
CA SER A 175 -11.65 -5.88 -7.01
C SER A 175 -11.13 -4.65 -7.78
N LYS A 176 -9.81 -4.51 -7.86
CA LYS A 176 -9.16 -3.41 -8.59
C LYS A 176 -9.34 -3.56 -10.11
N LEU A 177 -9.20 -4.76 -10.66
CA LEU A 177 -9.34 -5.02 -12.09
C LEU A 177 -10.79 -4.96 -12.57
N GLU A 178 -11.75 -5.39 -11.74
CA GLU A 178 -13.18 -5.25 -12.04
C GLU A 178 -13.59 -3.78 -12.10
N ARG A 179 -13.13 -2.94 -11.15
CA ARG A 179 -13.32 -1.48 -11.23
C ARG A 179 -12.73 -0.90 -12.52
N LEU A 180 -11.52 -1.34 -12.91
CA LEU A 180 -10.87 -0.90 -14.14
C LEU A 180 -11.59 -1.34 -15.42
N ASN A 181 -12.17 -2.55 -15.45
CA ASN A 181 -12.81 -3.14 -16.63
C ASN A 181 -14.27 -2.74 -16.80
N ASN A 182 -15.00 -2.48 -15.71
CA ASN A 182 -16.42 -2.11 -15.76
C ASN A 182 -16.64 -0.64 -16.17
N GLY A 183 -15.58 0.11 -16.49
CA GLY A 183 -15.70 1.55 -16.71
C GLY A 183 -16.11 2.32 -15.46
N GLU A 184 -16.18 1.66 -14.30
CA GLU A 184 -16.32 2.25 -12.96
C GLU A 184 -14.98 2.89 -12.56
N ILE A 185 -14.77 4.02 -13.23
CA ILE A 185 -13.94 5.17 -12.93
C ILE A 185 -12.45 5.09 -13.32
N LYS A 186 -12.18 5.63 -14.52
CA LYS A 186 -10.94 6.36 -14.87
C LYS A 186 -11.22 7.86 -15.08
N ASP A 187 -12.23 8.44 -14.44
CA ASP A 187 -12.20 9.90 -14.37
C ASP A 187 -11.00 10.33 -13.50
N ALA A 188 -10.53 11.54 -13.73
CA ALA A 188 -9.42 12.09 -12.98
C ALA A 188 -9.73 12.25 -11.49
N ARG A 189 -11.02 12.36 -11.15
CA ARG A 189 -11.53 12.51 -9.79
C ARG A 189 -11.28 11.29 -8.94
N PHE A 190 -11.53 10.07 -9.43
CA PHE A 190 -11.23 8.85 -8.69
C PHE A 190 -9.74 8.66 -8.41
N LYS A 191 -8.88 8.93 -9.40
CA LYS A 191 -7.41 8.84 -9.21
C LYS A 191 -6.95 9.79 -8.10
N ALA A 192 -7.52 10.99 -8.06
CA ALA A 192 -7.22 11.97 -7.05
C ALA A 192 -7.72 11.54 -5.66
N ILE A 193 -8.95 11.01 -5.56
CA ILE A 193 -9.52 10.48 -4.31
C ILE A 193 -8.69 9.33 -3.76
N TRP A 194 -8.31 8.39 -4.63
CA TRP A 194 -7.48 7.25 -4.23
C TRP A 194 -6.10 7.71 -3.73
N SER A 195 -5.47 8.69 -4.42
CA SER A 195 -4.19 9.26 -4.00
C SER A 195 -4.30 9.95 -2.63
N MET A 196 -5.39 10.69 -2.38
CA MET A 196 -5.65 11.33 -1.11
C MET A 196 -5.81 10.31 0.03
N ALA A 197 -6.61 9.26 -0.19
CA ALA A 197 -6.82 8.20 0.80
C ALA A 197 -5.51 7.45 1.13
N ASN A 198 -4.72 7.14 0.09
CA ASN A 198 -3.44 6.47 0.27
C ASN A 198 -2.41 7.33 1.03
N GLN A 199 -2.38 8.63 0.79
CA GLN A 199 -1.49 9.55 1.49
C GLN A 199 -1.87 9.74 2.96
N ALA A 200 -3.17 9.80 3.27
CA ALA A 200 -3.66 9.84 4.65
C ALA A 200 -3.26 8.59 5.45
N GLU A 201 -3.42 7.41 4.84
CA GLU A 201 -3.02 6.14 5.43
C GLU A 201 -1.51 6.09 5.75
N GLN A 202 -0.67 6.50 4.80
CA GLN A 202 0.78 6.57 5.00
C GLN A 202 1.17 7.57 6.11
N THR A 203 0.52 8.73 6.13
CA THR A 203 0.78 9.78 7.13
C THR A 203 0.41 9.31 8.54
N ALA A 204 -0.72 8.61 8.68
CA ALA A 204 -1.11 8.00 9.95
C ALA A 204 -0.10 6.95 10.40
N LYS A 205 0.32 6.04 9.49
CA LYS A 205 1.32 4.99 9.77
C LYS A 205 2.68 5.54 10.19
N GLN A 206 3.18 6.61 9.55
CA GLN A 206 4.45 7.25 9.92
C GLN A 206 4.41 7.94 11.30
N SER A 207 3.25 8.42 11.74
CA SER A 207 3.10 9.07 13.05
C SER A 207 3.21 8.09 14.23
N TYR A 208 2.99 6.80 13.99
CA TYR A 208 3.06 5.74 15.00
C TYR A 208 4.48 5.24 15.31
N GLY A 209 5.50 5.67 14.58
CA GLY A 209 6.77 4.93 14.48
C GLY A 209 8.07 5.69 14.72
N GLN A 210 8.06 6.91 15.25
CA GLN A 210 9.31 7.65 15.48
C GLN A 210 9.46 8.16 16.91
N THR A 211 10.39 7.55 17.64
CA THR A 211 11.05 8.15 18.82
C THR A 211 12.21 9.01 18.30
N ILE A 212 11.90 10.23 17.86
CA ILE A 212 12.87 11.31 17.74
C ILE A 212 12.23 12.50 18.45
N GLU A 213 12.98 13.21 19.29
CA GLU A 213 12.51 14.37 20.07
C GLU A 213 11.92 15.48 19.16
N ARG A 214 10.66 15.29 18.82
CA ARG A 214 9.74 16.29 18.30
C ARG A 214 8.39 15.85 18.80
N THR A 215 7.58 16.76 19.32
CA THR A 215 6.22 16.46 19.77
C THR A 215 5.38 16.06 18.55
N VAL A 216 5.41 14.79 18.16
CA VAL A 216 4.61 14.25 17.08
C VAL A 216 3.23 13.94 17.67
N LYS A 217 2.23 14.72 17.26
CA LYS A 217 0.82 14.51 17.60
C LYS A 217 0.39 13.15 17.06
N ASN A 218 -0.29 12.33 17.87
CA ASN A 218 -0.82 11.05 17.41
C ASN A 218 -1.94 11.27 16.38
N LYS A 219 -1.85 10.65 15.21
CA LYS A 219 -2.71 10.92 14.04
C LYS A 219 -3.31 9.63 13.51
N ASP A 220 -4.11 8.95 14.33
CA ASP A 220 -4.83 7.73 13.94
C ASP A 220 -5.74 7.96 12.73
N LEU A 221 -5.76 6.97 11.83
CA LEU A 221 -6.78 6.83 10.81
C LEU A 221 -7.90 5.97 11.39
N ARG A 222 -9.04 6.59 11.71
CA ARG A 222 -10.19 5.91 12.34
C ARG A 222 -11.22 5.40 11.33
N LEU A 223 -10.94 5.58 10.04
CA LEU A 223 -11.74 5.11 8.91
C LEU A 223 -11.02 3.98 8.20
N SER A 224 -11.76 3.01 7.65
CA SER A 224 -11.18 2.14 6.61
C SER A 224 -10.85 2.99 5.38
N LYS A 225 -9.99 2.48 4.49
CA LYS A 225 -9.60 3.21 3.29
C LYS A 225 -10.80 3.42 2.35
N GLU A 226 -11.73 2.49 2.35
CA GLU A 226 -12.97 2.44 1.58
C GLU A 226 -13.96 3.43 2.16
N ALA A 227 -14.13 3.44 3.49
CA ALA A 227 -14.91 4.45 4.19
C ALA A 227 -14.34 5.86 3.94
N LEU A 228 -13.01 6.00 3.90
CA LEU A 228 -12.35 7.25 3.55
C LEU A 228 -12.58 7.63 2.07
N ILE A 229 -12.49 6.68 1.13
CA ILE A 229 -12.77 6.92 -0.29
C ILE A 229 -14.23 7.34 -0.49
N THR A 230 -15.19 6.66 0.16
CA THR A 230 -16.61 7.03 0.13
C THR A 230 -16.80 8.42 0.70
N HIS A 231 -16.22 8.71 1.86
CA HIS A 231 -16.34 10.02 2.49
C HIS A 231 -15.70 11.14 1.67
N LEU A 232 -14.57 10.88 1.00
CA LEU A 232 -13.94 11.84 0.09
C LEU A 232 -14.80 12.11 -1.16
N ASN A 233 -15.53 11.11 -1.66
CA ASN A 233 -16.51 11.32 -2.72
C ASN A 233 -17.63 12.23 -2.24
N GLU A 234 -18.22 11.94 -1.07
CA GLU A 234 -19.28 12.75 -0.44
C GLU A 234 -18.84 14.21 -0.28
N LEU A 235 -17.66 14.46 0.31
CA LEU A 235 -17.12 15.82 0.49
C LEU A 235 -16.94 16.57 -0.85
N LEU A 236 -16.52 15.87 -1.89
CA LEU A 236 -16.36 16.46 -3.23
C LEU A 236 -17.70 16.70 -3.93
N ASP A 237 -18.70 15.85 -3.71
CA ASP A 237 -20.06 16.05 -4.22
C ASP A 237 -20.74 17.23 -3.53
N GLU A 238 -20.66 17.31 -2.20
CA GLU A 238 -21.22 18.40 -1.38
C GLU A 238 -20.65 19.77 -1.77
N THR A 239 -19.35 19.83 -2.08
CA THR A 239 -18.67 21.05 -2.50
C THR A 239 -18.76 21.32 -4.01
N GLY A 240 -19.38 20.41 -4.77
CA GLY A 240 -19.44 20.51 -6.23
C GLY A 240 -18.06 20.55 -6.90
N ASN A 241 -17.08 19.83 -6.35
CA ASN A 241 -15.67 19.84 -6.74
C ASN A 241 -14.95 21.20 -6.57
N HIS A 242 -15.33 21.97 -5.55
CA HIS A 242 -14.65 23.21 -5.18
C HIS A 242 -13.82 23.03 -3.90
N CYS A 243 -12.73 23.79 -3.79
CA CYS A 243 -11.92 23.86 -2.59
C CYS A 243 -12.78 24.35 -1.41
N ALA A 244 -12.85 23.59 -0.33
CA ALA A 244 -13.70 23.90 0.83
C ALA A 244 -13.38 25.25 1.51
N ILE A 245 -12.15 25.75 1.38
CA ILE A 245 -11.71 27.03 1.97
C ILE A 245 -11.93 28.20 1.03
N THR A 246 -11.62 28.02 -0.26
CA THR A 246 -11.53 29.15 -1.21
C THR A 246 -12.65 29.17 -2.24
N GLY A 247 -13.41 28.09 -2.39
CA GLY A 247 -14.40 27.93 -3.46
C GLY A 247 -13.78 27.83 -4.85
N LEU A 248 -12.45 27.70 -4.99
CA LEU A 248 -11.81 27.50 -6.28
C LEU A 248 -12.16 26.13 -6.87
N THR A 249 -12.47 26.06 -8.16
CA THR A 249 -12.69 24.79 -8.85
C THR A 249 -11.43 23.94 -8.82
N LEU A 250 -11.55 22.72 -8.32
CA LEU A 250 -10.46 21.77 -8.23
C LEU A 250 -10.20 21.14 -9.59
N GLN A 251 -8.92 21.01 -9.96
CA GLN A 251 -8.51 20.42 -11.23
C GLN A 251 -8.00 19.01 -11.01
N PHE A 252 -8.73 18.00 -11.49
CA PHE A 252 -8.35 16.61 -11.27
C PHE A 252 -7.29 16.10 -12.27
N ASP A 253 -7.37 16.55 -13.53
CA ASP A 253 -6.45 16.26 -14.63
C ASP A 253 -5.84 17.52 -15.27
N GLY A 254 -6.05 18.67 -14.64
CA GLY A 254 -5.48 19.93 -15.11
C GLY A 254 -3.95 19.93 -15.08
N SER A 255 -3.38 20.83 -15.88
CA SER A 255 -1.93 21.04 -15.99
C SER A 255 -1.33 21.73 -14.76
N ASP A 256 -2.15 22.41 -13.95
CA ASP A 256 -1.69 23.06 -12.73
C ASP A 256 -1.85 22.13 -11.52
N ASP A 257 -0.74 21.52 -11.12
CA ASP A 257 -0.66 20.65 -9.96
C ASP A 257 -1.08 21.34 -8.65
N GLN A 258 -1.00 22.67 -8.55
CA GLN A 258 -1.40 23.42 -7.35
C GLN A 258 -2.91 23.41 -7.13
N LEU A 259 -3.70 23.32 -8.20
CA LEU A 259 -5.16 23.29 -8.16
C LEU A 259 -5.74 21.89 -7.99
N ARG A 260 -4.89 20.86 -7.90
CA ARG A 260 -5.34 19.50 -7.61
C ARG A 260 -5.95 19.40 -6.22
N PRO A 261 -6.95 18.51 -6.02
CA PRO A 261 -7.50 18.25 -4.70
C PRO A 261 -6.44 17.67 -3.76
N SER A 262 -6.55 18.04 -2.49
CA SER A 262 -5.68 17.66 -1.40
C SER A 262 -6.53 17.49 -0.15
N LEU A 263 -6.28 16.41 0.59
CA LEU A 263 -7.00 16.15 1.83
C LEU A 263 -6.39 16.97 2.97
N ASP A 264 -7.21 17.80 3.58
CA ASP A 264 -6.85 18.62 4.74
C ASP A 264 -7.68 18.20 5.96
N ARG A 265 -7.10 18.41 7.16
CA ARG A 265 -7.84 18.29 8.41
C ARG A 265 -8.29 19.66 8.86
N ILE A 266 -9.55 19.77 9.25
CA ILE A 266 -10.09 21.00 9.82
C ILE A 266 -9.32 21.33 11.10
N ASP A 267 -9.28 20.40 12.06
CA ASP A 267 -8.38 20.43 13.20
C ASP A 267 -7.14 19.55 12.94
N SER A 268 -5.98 20.21 12.83
CA SER A 268 -4.69 19.56 12.63
C SER A 268 -4.20 18.73 13.83
N ASN A 269 -4.77 18.95 15.02
CA ASN A 269 -4.55 18.14 16.21
C ASN A 269 -5.42 16.88 16.26
N GLY A 270 -6.51 16.85 15.50
CA GLY A 270 -7.44 15.75 15.43
C GLY A 270 -6.97 14.60 14.52
N HIS A 271 -7.77 13.53 14.54
CA HIS A 271 -7.55 12.30 13.78
C HIS A 271 -8.11 12.41 12.35
N TYR A 272 -7.76 11.45 11.49
CA TYR A 272 -8.44 11.27 10.21
C TYR A 272 -9.75 10.53 10.45
N GLU A 273 -10.81 11.28 10.72
CA GLU A 273 -12.14 10.80 11.07
C GLU A 273 -13.23 11.64 10.41
N THR A 274 -14.42 11.05 10.26
CA THR A 274 -15.59 11.72 9.70
C THR A 274 -15.89 13.00 10.49
N GLY A 275 -16.06 14.12 9.80
CA GLY A 275 -16.32 15.43 10.41
C GLY A 275 -15.07 16.28 10.70
N ASN A 276 -13.86 15.71 10.62
CA ASN A 276 -12.60 16.48 10.73
C ASN A 276 -11.84 16.60 9.39
N LEU A 277 -12.44 16.18 8.29
CA LEU A 277 -11.81 16.13 6.97
C LEU A 277 -12.49 17.09 5.99
N GLN A 278 -11.68 17.71 5.13
CA GLN A 278 -12.15 18.53 4.02
C GLN A 278 -11.21 18.39 2.82
N VAL A 279 -11.72 18.67 1.62
CA VAL A 279 -10.91 18.68 0.40
C VAL A 279 -10.65 20.10 -0.05
N VAL A 280 -9.37 20.44 -0.21
CA VAL A 280 -8.89 21.77 -0.59
C VAL A 280 -7.92 21.67 -1.78
N ALA A 281 -7.57 22.80 -2.40
CA ALA A 281 -6.50 22.81 -3.40
C ALA A 281 -5.14 22.53 -2.75
N ARG A 282 -4.20 21.89 -3.47
CA ARG A 282 -2.86 21.55 -2.94
C ARG A 282 -2.11 22.76 -2.38
N PHE A 283 -2.14 23.90 -3.08
CA PHE A 283 -1.48 25.10 -2.57
C PHE A 283 -2.13 25.63 -1.28
N ILE A 284 -3.44 25.49 -1.15
CA ILE A 284 -4.18 25.91 0.05
C ILE A 284 -3.82 25.04 1.24
N ASN A 285 -3.76 23.71 1.07
CA ASN A 285 -3.29 22.82 2.12
C ASN A 285 -1.84 23.18 2.54
N PHE A 286 -0.98 23.47 1.57
CA PHE A 286 0.40 23.89 1.82
C PHE A 286 0.52 25.24 2.56
N TRP A 287 -0.39 26.19 2.31
CA TRP A 287 -0.43 27.49 3.00
C TRP A 287 -1.03 27.40 4.39
N LYS A 288 -2.15 26.67 4.56
CA LYS A 288 -2.83 26.51 5.84
C LYS A 288 -1.93 25.80 6.86
N ARG A 289 -1.29 24.70 6.47
CA ARG A 289 -0.45 23.85 7.35
C ARG A 289 -1.18 23.48 8.65
N ASP A 290 -0.73 24.02 9.78
CA ASP A 290 -1.27 23.81 11.12
C ASP A 290 -2.10 25.00 11.63
N THR A 291 -2.26 26.05 10.82
CA THR A 291 -3.15 27.18 11.11
C THR A 291 -4.58 26.68 11.26
N ASP A 292 -5.27 27.21 12.27
CA ASP A 292 -6.69 26.96 12.50
C ASP A 292 -7.53 27.30 11.26
N ASP A 293 -8.52 26.46 10.97
CA ASP A 293 -9.32 26.56 9.74
C ASP A 293 -10.12 27.87 9.66
N MET A 294 -10.71 28.32 10.78
CA MET A 294 -11.49 29.57 10.80
C MET A 294 -10.57 30.78 10.64
N GLU A 295 -9.43 30.77 11.31
CA GLU A 295 -8.45 31.87 11.18
C GLU A 295 -7.89 31.94 9.76
N PHE A 296 -7.57 30.80 9.15
CA PHE A 296 -7.09 30.79 7.77
C PHE A 296 -8.15 31.30 6.78
N LYS A 297 -9.42 30.89 6.94
CA LYS A 297 -10.55 31.43 6.15
C LYS A 297 -10.68 32.95 6.31
N ARG A 298 -10.53 33.49 7.53
CA ARG A 298 -10.53 34.93 7.80
C ARG A 298 -9.40 35.66 7.07
N LEU A 299 -8.19 35.10 7.07
CA LEU A 299 -7.05 35.68 6.36
C LEU A 299 -7.25 35.68 4.83
N ILE A 300 -7.84 34.62 4.27
CA ILE A 300 -8.19 34.55 2.85
C ILE A 300 -9.23 35.62 2.48
N ALA A 301 -10.24 35.84 3.31
CA ALA A 301 -11.24 36.90 3.09
C ALA A 301 -10.59 38.29 3.02
N ILE A 302 -9.65 38.58 3.93
CA ILE A 302 -8.85 39.82 3.90
C ILE A 302 -8.10 39.99 2.58
N VAL A 303 -7.44 38.92 2.10
CA VAL A 303 -6.70 38.95 0.83
C VAL A 303 -7.65 39.21 -0.35
N ARG A 304 -8.87 38.68 -0.30
CA ARG A 304 -9.91 38.87 -1.32
C ARG A 304 -10.66 40.18 -1.23
N ARG A 305 -10.49 40.91 -0.12
CA ARG A 305 -11.28 42.11 0.22
C ARG A 305 -12.78 41.79 0.36
N GLU A 306 -13.07 40.62 0.91
CA GLU A 306 -14.39 40.14 1.31
C GLU A 306 -14.61 40.29 2.81
#